data_AF-A0A9W4SP21-F1
#
_entry.id   AF-A0A9W4SP21-F1
#
_cell.length_a   1.000
_cell.length_b   1.000
_cell.length_c   1.000
_cell.angle_alpha   90.00
_cell.angle_beta   90.00
_cell.angle_gamma   90.00
#
_symmetry.space_group_name_H-M   'P 1'
#
loop_
_entity.id
_entity.type
_entity.pdbx_description
1 polymer ?
#
loop_
_entity_poly.entity_id
_entity_poly.type
_entity_poly.pdbx_seq_one_letter_code
_entity_poly.pdbx_strand_id
1 'polypeptide(L)'
;MPNSPMSPTFTLRERLDFPGAQLLNRLKKFRHFTTDKWLTRWILLPTMGFAFILALIVQIITPDLSLSSLKTDCKIGLQSIPVFILIGAFLVILCPILFFLLYDLRDAYGLRNELLVTLFNGMLAYAGYFVFELILPRWRNYFGSLMFAWITFILCHTFSITMPVIRSFKDPSDSISNSRSNKRDNNNLEEGKFNRYALFEKVLADSELFEHYKICTAACFCTELIIFLQEYQFLKMLVAHCCTPSSKGIVPPSTPKLHITETGHVSFLENIPAPLTSPSLITTPCTKSIVETVSAASWIPFPHELRVDYDTFFETFFDTDSDLAINFPGNLLNSVKNMITNEKYDLNMYEQAREEVLTLLYRNTFDRFLKICEPELKKRGL
;
A
#
# COMPACT_ATOMS: atom_id res chain seq x y z
N MET A 1 23.02 -22.31 21.59
CA MET A 1 23.74 -21.46 20.62
C MET A 1 24.18 -20.21 21.35
N PRO A 2 25.47 -19.85 21.33
CA PRO A 2 25.93 -18.58 21.91
C PRO A 2 25.30 -17.43 21.13
N ASN A 3 24.79 -16.42 21.84
CA ASN A 3 24.24 -15.21 21.25
C ASN A 3 25.32 -14.57 20.36
N SER A 4 25.13 -14.61 19.04
CA SER A 4 26.00 -13.84 18.14
C SER A 4 25.91 -12.37 18.57
N PRO A 5 27.04 -11.66 18.71
CA PRO A 5 27.02 -10.25 19.07
C PRO A 5 26.11 -9.51 18.10
N MET A 6 25.14 -8.77 18.63
CA MET A 6 24.25 -7.94 17.81
C MET A 6 25.09 -7.09 16.88
N SER A 7 24.78 -7.13 15.58
CA SER A 7 25.46 -6.31 14.59
C SER A 7 25.42 -4.84 15.02
N PRO A 8 26.55 -4.09 14.96
CA PRO A 8 26.59 -2.68 15.28
C PRO A 8 25.56 -1.85 14.50
N THR A 9 25.10 -2.33 13.35
CA THR A 9 24.04 -1.71 12.55
C THR A 9 22.68 -1.69 13.26
N PHE A 10 22.35 -2.72 14.05
CA PHE A 10 21.08 -2.80 14.78
C PHE A 10 21.01 -1.70 15.86
N THR A 11 22.10 -1.50 16.59
CA THR A 11 22.18 -0.44 17.62
C THR A 11 22.14 0.96 17.04
N LEU A 12 22.61 1.16 15.80
CA LEU A 12 22.53 2.45 15.11
C LEU A 12 21.09 2.76 14.71
N ARG A 13 20.36 1.75 14.21
CA ARG A 13 18.94 1.88 13.83
C ARG A 13 18.06 2.24 15.02
N GLU A 14 18.31 1.63 16.18
CA GLU A 14 17.58 1.89 17.41
C GLU A 14 17.90 3.28 17.99
N ARG A 15 19.13 3.76 17.87
CA ARG A 15 19.54 5.10 18.35
C ARG A 15 19.02 6.26 17.51
N LEU A 16 18.78 6.06 16.22
CA LEU A 16 18.38 7.13 15.30
C LEU A 16 16.86 7.43 15.31
N ASP A 17 16.10 6.75 16.19
CA ASP A 17 14.68 7.00 16.46
C ASP A 17 13.86 7.24 15.18
N PHE A 18 14.06 6.36 14.20
CA PHE A 18 13.59 6.60 12.84
C PHE A 18 12.06 6.73 12.83
N PRO A 19 11.49 7.86 12.37
CA PRO A 19 10.05 8.11 12.47
C PRO A 19 9.20 7.06 11.73
N GLY A 20 9.77 6.40 10.71
CA GLY A 20 9.15 5.26 10.04
C GLY A 20 8.91 4.06 10.97
N ALA A 21 9.77 3.82 11.96
CA ALA A 21 9.67 2.67 12.86
C ALA A 21 8.43 2.75 13.77
N GLN A 22 8.06 3.94 14.26
CA GLN A 22 6.85 4.11 15.07
C GLN A 22 5.58 3.88 14.25
N LEU A 23 5.53 4.42 13.02
CA LEU A 23 4.42 4.19 12.11
C LEU A 23 4.31 2.70 11.74
N LEU A 24 5.45 2.07 11.40
CA LEU A 24 5.52 0.64 11.09
C LEU A 24 5.05 -0.21 12.28
N ASN A 25 5.43 0.14 13.51
CA ASN A 25 4.99 -0.57 14.71
C ASN A 25 3.48 -0.41 14.95
N ARG A 26 2.91 0.76 14.67
CA ARG A 26 1.45 0.96 14.72
C ARG A 26 0.73 0.14 13.66
N LEU A 27 1.24 0.12 12.42
CA LEU A 27 0.68 -0.69 11.33
C LEU A 27 0.79 -2.19 11.64
N LYS A 28 1.93 -2.64 12.18
CA LYS A 28 2.12 -4.03 12.64
C LYS A 28 1.10 -4.47 13.70
N LYS A 29 0.60 -3.55 14.54
CA LYS A 29 -0.44 -3.86 15.52
C LYS A 29 -1.78 -4.24 14.85
N PHE A 30 -2.11 -3.60 13.74
CA PHE A 30 -3.34 -3.89 13.00
C PHE A 30 -3.18 -5.02 11.98
N ARG A 31 -1.95 -5.34 11.59
CA ARG A 31 -1.60 -6.39 10.62
C ARG A 31 -2.34 -7.71 10.85
N HIS A 32 -2.38 -8.19 12.09
CA HIS A 32 -2.98 -9.51 12.34
C HIS A 32 -4.47 -9.54 11.94
N PHE A 33 -5.16 -8.41 12.01
CA PHE A 33 -6.59 -8.27 11.69
C PHE A 33 -6.88 -8.12 10.19
N THR A 34 -5.88 -7.76 9.38
CA THR A 34 -6.07 -7.50 7.94
C THR A 34 -5.62 -8.64 7.04
N THR A 35 -5.04 -9.71 7.60
CA THR A 35 -4.64 -10.87 6.80
C THR A 35 -5.86 -11.64 6.28
N ASP A 36 -5.80 -12.14 5.04
CA ASP A 36 -6.85 -12.99 4.44
C ASP A 36 -7.20 -14.18 5.33
N LYS A 37 -6.18 -14.77 5.98
CA LYS A 37 -6.36 -15.88 6.93
C LYS A 37 -7.19 -15.46 8.14
N TRP A 38 -6.94 -14.28 8.68
CA TRP A 38 -7.70 -13.75 9.81
C TRP A 38 -9.13 -13.41 9.38
N LEU A 39 -9.30 -12.67 8.28
CA LEU A 39 -10.61 -12.31 7.74
C LEU A 39 -11.44 -13.56 7.42
N THR A 40 -10.82 -14.58 6.82
CA THR A 40 -11.45 -15.87 6.55
C THR A 40 -11.84 -16.58 7.84
N ARG A 41 -10.93 -16.68 8.81
CA ARG A 41 -11.18 -17.43 10.06
C ARG A 41 -12.19 -16.76 10.98
N TRP A 42 -12.19 -15.43 11.05
CA TRP A 42 -12.97 -14.68 12.04
C TRP A 42 -14.21 -14.01 11.47
N ILE A 43 -14.28 -13.75 10.17
CA ILE A 43 -15.44 -13.16 9.52
C ILE A 43 -16.14 -14.20 8.64
N LEU A 44 -15.45 -14.78 7.67
CA LEU A 44 -16.10 -15.67 6.69
C LEU A 44 -16.59 -16.99 7.31
N LEU A 45 -15.73 -17.69 8.06
CA LEU A 45 -16.07 -19.00 8.62
C LEU A 45 -17.21 -18.90 9.64
N PRO A 46 -17.25 -17.93 10.57
CA PRO A 46 -18.36 -17.79 11.50
C PRO A 46 -19.66 -17.33 10.82
N THR A 47 -19.59 -16.45 9.82
CA THR A 47 -20.80 -16.04 9.07
C THR A 47 -21.38 -17.19 8.26
N MET A 48 -20.54 -17.98 7.58
CA MET A 48 -20.97 -19.19 6.88
C MET A 48 -21.53 -20.24 7.84
N GLY A 49 -20.85 -20.47 8.99
CA GLY A 49 -21.32 -21.38 10.02
C GLY A 49 -22.68 -20.96 10.60
N PHE A 50 -22.86 -19.66 10.90
CA PHE A 50 -24.13 -19.11 11.35
C PHE A 50 -25.24 -19.28 10.31
N ALA A 51 -24.97 -18.96 9.03
CA ALA A 51 -25.92 -19.13 7.94
C ALA A 51 -26.32 -20.60 7.76
N PHE A 52 -25.36 -21.53 7.87
CA PHE A 52 -25.60 -22.96 7.79
C PHE A 52 -26.46 -23.46 8.96
N ILE A 53 -26.16 -23.05 10.19
CA ILE A 53 -26.97 -23.39 11.37
C ILE A 53 -28.40 -22.85 11.22
N LEU A 54 -28.55 -21.60 10.78
CA LEU A 54 -29.87 -21.00 10.57
C LEU A 54 -30.66 -21.74 9.48
N ALA A 55 -30.00 -22.14 8.39
CA ALA A 55 -30.60 -22.95 7.35
C ALA A 55 -31.03 -24.34 7.88
N LEU A 56 -30.20 -25.00 8.68
CA LEU A 56 -30.55 -26.28 9.32
C LEU A 56 -31.74 -26.15 10.27
N ILE A 57 -31.76 -25.10 11.11
CA ILE A 57 -32.89 -24.82 12.00
C ILE A 57 -34.18 -24.66 11.18
N VAL A 58 -34.13 -23.88 10.10
CA VAL A 58 -35.28 -23.67 9.21
C VAL A 58 -35.73 -24.99 8.58
N GLN A 59 -34.81 -25.83 8.11
CA GLN A 59 -35.11 -27.15 7.53
C GLN A 59 -35.72 -28.13 8.54
N ILE A 60 -35.27 -28.10 9.80
CA ILE A 60 -35.79 -28.98 10.86
C ILE A 60 -37.19 -28.54 11.30
N ILE A 61 -37.41 -27.23 11.45
CA ILE A 61 -38.69 -26.69 11.93
C ILE A 61 -39.76 -26.71 10.81
N THR A 62 -39.34 -26.61 9.55
CA THR A 62 -40.25 -26.43 8.42
C THR A 62 -40.39 -27.71 7.60
N PRO A 63 -41.48 -28.48 7.74
CA PRO A 63 -41.66 -29.72 6.98
C PRO A 63 -41.69 -29.48 5.46
N ASP A 64 -42.18 -28.31 5.02
CA ASP A 64 -42.23 -27.93 3.61
C ASP A 64 -40.84 -27.68 2.98
N LEU A 65 -39.82 -27.36 3.81
CA LEU A 65 -38.43 -27.13 3.39
C LEU A 65 -37.52 -28.30 3.76
N SER A 66 -38.09 -29.46 4.12
CA SER A 66 -37.31 -30.66 4.40
C SER A 66 -36.56 -31.15 3.14
N LEU A 67 -35.41 -31.81 3.34
CA LEU A 67 -34.56 -32.37 2.27
C LEU A 67 -35.30 -33.27 1.27
N SER A 68 -36.43 -33.84 1.68
CA SER A 68 -37.25 -34.77 0.89
C SER A 68 -38.67 -34.26 0.67
N SER A 69 -38.84 -32.96 0.42
CA SER A 69 -40.16 -32.40 0.10
C SER A 69 -40.60 -32.84 -1.30
N LEU A 70 -41.77 -33.50 -1.38
CA LEU A 70 -42.42 -33.85 -2.65
C LEU A 70 -43.19 -32.68 -3.28
N LYS A 71 -43.27 -31.52 -2.60
CA LYS A 71 -43.98 -30.34 -3.09
C LYS A 71 -43.06 -29.51 -3.99
N THR A 72 -43.50 -29.25 -5.22
CA THR A 72 -42.81 -28.36 -6.17
C THR A 72 -43.17 -26.89 -5.99
N ASP A 73 -44.23 -26.59 -5.22
CA ASP A 73 -44.71 -25.22 -5.00
C ASP A 73 -44.14 -24.64 -3.70
N CYS A 74 -42.94 -24.07 -3.80
CA CYS A 74 -42.31 -23.31 -2.72
C CYS A 74 -42.94 -21.90 -2.65
N LYS A 75 -43.91 -21.73 -1.76
CA LYS A 75 -44.44 -20.41 -1.40
C LYS A 75 -43.56 -19.78 -0.34
N ILE A 76 -43.31 -18.47 -0.48
CA ILE A 76 -42.67 -17.68 0.56
C ILE A 76 -43.58 -17.72 1.80
N GLY A 77 -43.12 -18.39 2.85
CA GLY A 77 -43.80 -18.47 4.12
C GLY A 77 -43.28 -17.45 5.13
N LEU A 78 -43.95 -17.37 6.29
CA LEU A 78 -43.49 -16.57 7.45
C LEU A 78 -42.06 -16.93 7.87
N GLN A 79 -41.59 -18.13 7.56
CA GLN A 79 -40.23 -18.60 7.86
C GLN A 79 -39.14 -17.83 7.13
N SER A 80 -39.43 -17.19 5.99
CA SER A 80 -38.46 -16.39 5.24
C SER A 80 -38.27 -14.98 5.82
N ILE A 81 -39.16 -14.53 6.72
CA ILE A 81 -39.15 -13.17 7.27
C ILE A 81 -37.81 -12.82 7.95
N PRO A 82 -37.22 -13.65 8.83
CA PRO A 82 -35.95 -13.30 9.48
C PRO A 82 -34.81 -13.07 8.48
N VAL A 83 -34.76 -13.89 7.42
CA VAL A 83 -33.77 -13.75 6.34
C VAL A 83 -34.01 -12.43 5.58
N PHE A 84 -35.26 -12.10 5.28
CA PHE A 84 -35.60 -10.85 4.60
C PHE A 84 -35.32 -9.61 5.46
N ILE A 85 -35.57 -9.68 6.77
CA ILE A 85 -35.20 -8.61 7.70
C ILE A 85 -33.69 -8.42 7.72
N LEU A 86 -32.91 -9.50 7.80
CA LEU A 86 -31.45 -9.42 7.81
C LEU A 86 -30.91 -8.81 6.51
N ILE A 87 -31.38 -9.29 5.36
CA ILE A 87 -30.98 -8.76 4.05
C ILE A 87 -31.43 -7.30 3.91
N GLY A 88 -32.67 -6.98 4.30
CA GLY A 88 -33.19 -5.61 4.28
C GLY A 88 -32.38 -4.67 5.17
N ALA A 89 -32.01 -5.09 6.38
CA ALA A 89 -31.15 -4.31 7.27
C ALA A 89 -29.75 -4.10 6.68
N PHE A 90 -29.16 -5.13 6.06
CA PHE A 90 -27.90 -5.01 5.33
C PHE A 90 -27.99 -3.94 4.23
N LEU A 91 -29.05 -3.98 3.41
CA LEU A 91 -29.23 -3.08 2.27
C LEU A 91 -29.59 -1.65 2.65
N VAL A 92 -30.44 -1.47 3.65
CA VAL A 92 -31.00 -0.15 4.01
C VAL A 92 -30.15 0.56 5.05
N ILE A 93 -29.41 -0.18 5.89
CA ILE A 93 -28.61 0.40 6.98
C ILE A 93 -27.13 0.25 6.66
N LEU A 94 -26.64 -0.98 6.46
CA LEU A 94 -25.19 -1.21 6.35
C LEU A 94 -24.62 -0.67 5.03
N CYS A 95 -25.26 -0.93 3.89
CA CYS A 95 -24.78 -0.46 2.59
C CYS A 95 -24.68 1.08 2.51
N PRO A 96 -25.66 1.89 2.96
CA PRO A 96 -25.52 3.34 3.00
C PRO A 96 -24.40 3.82 3.92
N ILE A 97 -24.23 3.19 5.09
CA ILE A 97 -23.11 3.51 6.00
C ILE A 97 -21.78 3.21 5.30
N LEU A 98 -21.63 2.05 4.66
CA LEU A 98 -20.43 1.70 3.91
C LEU A 98 -20.21 2.67 2.75
N PHE A 99 -21.25 3.02 2.01
CA PHE A 99 -21.15 4.00 0.92
C PHE A 99 -20.66 5.35 1.44
N PHE A 100 -21.20 5.83 2.56
CA PHE A 100 -20.78 7.07 3.21
C PHE A 100 -19.33 7.02 3.68
N LEU A 101 -18.92 5.93 4.35
CA LEU A 101 -17.55 5.73 4.83
C LEU A 101 -16.55 5.66 3.67
N LEU A 102 -16.92 5.02 2.57
CA LEU A 102 -16.07 4.89 1.38
C LEU A 102 -16.08 6.15 0.49
N TYR A 103 -17.07 7.03 0.63
CA TYR A 103 -17.23 8.20 -0.24
C TYR A 103 -16.12 9.22 -0.09
N ASP A 104 -15.52 9.36 1.09
CA ASP A 104 -14.38 10.28 1.30
C ASP A 104 -13.01 9.59 1.25
N LEU A 105 -12.98 8.25 1.19
CA LEU A 105 -11.72 7.56 0.93
C LEU A 105 -11.24 7.92 -0.46
N ARG A 106 -9.98 8.29 -0.60
CA ARG A 106 -9.44 8.66 -1.89
C ARG A 106 -8.32 7.67 -2.17
N ASP A 107 -8.52 6.80 -3.13
CA ASP A 107 -7.58 5.75 -3.48
C ASP A 107 -6.89 6.06 -4.82
N ALA A 108 -5.61 5.70 -4.94
CA ALA A 108 -4.85 5.85 -6.18
C ALA A 108 -5.11 4.72 -7.18
N TYR A 109 -5.43 3.51 -6.69
CA TYR A 109 -5.58 2.32 -7.52
C TYR A 109 -6.99 2.13 -8.10
N GLY A 110 -7.97 2.91 -7.62
CA GLY A 110 -9.35 2.82 -8.07
C GLY A 110 -10.17 1.73 -7.37
N LEU A 111 -9.61 1.03 -6.37
CA LEU A 111 -10.29 0.04 -5.52
C LEU A 111 -11.54 0.63 -4.88
N ARG A 112 -11.50 1.90 -4.47
CA ARG A 112 -12.70 2.60 -3.98
C ARG A 112 -13.84 2.52 -5.00
N ASN A 113 -13.57 2.90 -6.25
CA ASN A 113 -14.62 3.00 -7.26
C ASN A 113 -15.17 1.61 -7.58
N GLU A 114 -14.30 0.61 -7.64
CA GLU A 114 -14.72 -0.79 -7.80
C GLU A 114 -15.61 -1.26 -6.65
N LEU A 115 -15.25 -0.94 -5.40
CA LEU A 115 -16.04 -1.31 -4.23
C LEU A 115 -17.39 -0.58 -4.20
N LEU A 116 -17.42 0.71 -4.55
CA LEU A 116 -18.67 1.49 -4.65
C LEU A 116 -19.59 0.96 -5.76
N VAL A 117 -19.04 0.64 -6.94
CA VAL A 117 -19.78 0.04 -8.06
C VAL A 117 -20.32 -1.33 -7.66
N THR A 118 -19.53 -2.14 -6.96
CA THR A 118 -19.94 -3.46 -6.46
C THR A 118 -21.07 -3.34 -5.44
N LEU A 119 -20.96 -2.43 -4.46
CA LEU A 119 -22.01 -2.18 -3.48
C LEU A 119 -23.29 -1.70 -4.14
N PHE A 120 -23.18 -0.76 -5.08
CA PHE A 120 -24.33 -0.21 -5.80
C PHE A 120 -25.03 -1.27 -6.65
N ASN A 121 -24.29 -2.03 -7.47
CA ASN A 121 -24.85 -3.11 -8.27
C ASN A 121 -25.46 -4.20 -7.38
N GLY A 122 -24.82 -4.54 -6.26
CA GLY A 122 -25.38 -5.45 -5.26
C GLY A 122 -26.74 -4.99 -4.73
N MET A 123 -26.86 -3.70 -4.35
CA MET A 123 -28.14 -3.14 -3.92
C MET A 123 -29.23 -3.25 -5.00
N LEU A 124 -28.91 -2.93 -6.25
CA LEU A 124 -29.83 -3.08 -7.37
C LEU A 124 -30.22 -4.54 -7.61
N ALA A 125 -29.28 -5.46 -7.49
CA ALA A 125 -29.52 -6.89 -7.66
C ALA A 125 -30.52 -7.41 -6.65
N TYR A 126 -30.34 -7.06 -5.37
CA TYR A 126 -31.22 -7.47 -4.31
C TYR A 126 -32.59 -6.80 -4.40
N ALA A 127 -32.65 -5.50 -4.72
CA ALA A 127 -33.91 -4.82 -4.97
C ALA A 127 -34.67 -5.51 -6.12
N GLY A 128 -33.99 -5.81 -7.21
CA GLY A 128 -34.53 -6.56 -8.35
C GLY A 128 -35.04 -7.95 -7.95
N TYR A 129 -34.26 -8.69 -7.15
CA TYR A 129 -34.65 -9.99 -6.60
C TYR A 129 -35.99 -9.90 -5.84
N PHE A 130 -36.12 -8.96 -4.89
CA PHE A 130 -37.34 -8.81 -4.10
C PHE A 130 -38.53 -8.32 -4.91
N VAL A 131 -38.32 -7.36 -5.81
CA VAL A 131 -39.38 -6.89 -6.73
C VAL A 131 -39.90 -8.06 -7.56
N PHE A 132 -38.99 -8.88 -8.11
CA PHE A 132 -39.39 -10.00 -8.96
C PHE A 132 -40.13 -11.08 -8.17
N GLU A 133 -39.66 -11.41 -6.98
CA GLU A 133 -40.24 -12.48 -6.17
C GLU A 133 -41.57 -12.07 -5.50
N LEU A 134 -41.70 -10.81 -5.07
CA LEU A 134 -42.89 -10.32 -4.35
C LEU A 134 -43.96 -9.73 -5.28
N ILE A 135 -43.56 -9.04 -6.34
CA ILE A 135 -44.48 -8.25 -7.18
C ILE A 135 -44.83 -8.99 -8.48
N LEU A 136 -43.92 -9.82 -9.01
CA LEU A 136 -44.06 -10.43 -10.35
C LEU A 136 -44.07 -11.97 -10.34
N PRO A 137 -44.95 -12.64 -9.56
CA PRO A 137 -44.93 -14.09 -9.40
C PRO A 137 -45.17 -14.86 -10.71
N ARG A 138 -45.87 -14.27 -11.69
CA ARG A 138 -46.09 -14.89 -13.01
C ARG A 138 -44.80 -15.06 -13.81
N TRP A 139 -43.85 -14.14 -13.64
CA TRP A 139 -42.59 -14.15 -14.38
C TRP A 139 -41.57 -15.16 -13.84
N ARG A 140 -41.78 -15.62 -12.60
CA ARG A 140 -40.95 -16.66 -11.94
C ARG A 140 -40.89 -17.96 -12.74
N ASN A 141 -41.91 -18.25 -13.55
CA ASN A 141 -41.94 -19.44 -14.39
C ASN A 141 -40.98 -19.36 -15.59
N TYR A 142 -40.53 -18.16 -15.97
CA TYR A 142 -39.64 -17.93 -17.11
C TYR A 142 -38.23 -17.59 -16.67
N PHE A 143 -38.10 -16.76 -15.64
CA PHE A 143 -36.81 -16.32 -15.12
C PHE A 143 -36.72 -16.58 -13.62
N GLY A 144 -35.63 -17.20 -13.18
CA GLY A 144 -35.32 -17.28 -11.76
C GLY A 144 -34.91 -15.91 -11.23
N SER A 145 -35.40 -15.53 -10.04
CA SER A 145 -35.03 -14.28 -9.37
C SER A 145 -33.51 -14.18 -9.09
N LEU A 146 -32.79 -15.31 -9.05
CA LEU A 146 -31.33 -15.35 -8.97
C LEU A 146 -30.59 -14.80 -10.21
N MET A 147 -31.27 -14.56 -11.33
CA MET A 147 -30.65 -13.96 -12.53
C MET A 147 -30.06 -12.58 -12.25
N PHE A 148 -30.67 -11.78 -11.36
CA PHE A 148 -30.13 -10.47 -10.98
C PHE A 148 -28.76 -10.58 -10.28
N ALA A 149 -28.56 -11.62 -9.47
CA ALA A 149 -27.27 -11.90 -8.85
C ALA A 149 -26.21 -12.29 -9.89
N TRP A 150 -26.58 -13.13 -10.86
CA TRP A 150 -25.69 -13.51 -11.97
C TRP A 150 -25.23 -12.32 -12.80
N ILE A 151 -26.15 -11.44 -13.21
CA ILE A 151 -25.82 -10.20 -13.93
C ILE A 151 -24.84 -9.36 -13.11
N THR A 152 -25.09 -9.24 -11.81
CA THR A 152 -24.23 -8.48 -10.90
C THR A 152 -22.84 -9.08 -10.79
N PHE A 153 -22.71 -10.41 -10.67
CA PHE A 153 -21.40 -11.07 -10.65
C PHE A 153 -20.62 -10.85 -11.95
N ILE A 154 -21.29 -10.89 -13.11
CA ILE A 154 -20.65 -10.59 -14.40
C ILE A 154 -20.16 -9.14 -14.42
N LEU A 155 -20.96 -8.18 -13.97
CA LEU A 155 -20.56 -6.78 -13.89
C LEU A 155 -19.38 -6.59 -12.93
N CYS A 156 -19.44 -7.14 -11.72
CA CYS A 156 -18.35 -7.05 -10.74
C CYS A 156 -17.06 -7.67 -11.29
N HIS A 157 -17.12 -8.84 -11.92
CA HIS A 157 -15.96 -9.46 -12.57
C HIS A 157 -15.40 -8.58 -13.69
N THR A 158 -16.28 -7.98 -14.49
CA THR A 158 -15.87 -7.10 -15.60
C THR A 158 -15.14 -5.86 -15.07
N PHE A 159 -15.66 -5.24 -14.00
CA PHE A 159 -15.08 -4.02 -13.43
C PHE A 159 -13.83 -4.28 -12.60
N SER A 160 -13.77 -5.36 -11.82
CA SER A 160 -12.64 -5.63 -10.90
C SER A 160 -11.52 -6.47 -11.49
N ILE A 161 -11.78 -7.24 -12.55
CA ILE A 161 -10.75 -8.12 -13.14
C ILE A 161 -10.52 -7.72 -14.59
N THR A 162 -11.56 -7.79 -15.43
CA THR A 162 -11.39 -7.63 -16.87
C THR A 162 -10.88 -6.25 -17.26
N MET A 163 -11.44 -5.19 -16.68
CA MET A 163 -11.09 -3.81 -17.00
C MET A 163 -9.68 -3.41 -16.53
N PRO A 164 -9.25 -3.71 -15.28
CA PRO A 164 -7.87 -3.50 -14.85
C PRO A 164 -6.85 -4.26 -15.69
N VAL A 165 -7.13 -5.52 -16.06
CA VAL A 165 -6.25 -6.32 -16.93
C VAL A 165 -6.15 -5.72 -18.33
N ILE A 166 -7.26 -5.29 -18.93
CA ILE A 166 -7.22 -4.63 -20.25
C ILE A 166 -6.42 -3.31 -20.16
N ARG A 167 -6.56 -2.56 -19.07
CA ARG A 167 -5.80 -1.32 -18.86
C ARG A 167 -4.31 -1.60 -18.72
N SER A 168 -3.91 -2.62 -17.95
CA SER A 168 -2.49 -2.96 -17.81
C SER A 168 -1.84 -3.38 -19.13
N PHE A 169 -2.59 -4.04 -20.03
CA PHE A 169 -2.12 -4.35 -21.38
C PHE A 169 -2.15 -3.18 -22.37
N LYS A 170 -2.93 -2.12 -22.11
CA LYS A 170 -2.96 -0.92 -22.95
C LYS A 170 -1.91 0.12 -22.54
N ASP A 171 -1.44 0.08 -21.31
CA ASP A 171 -0.37 0.93 -20.79
C ASP A 171 1.12 0.57 -21.10
N PRO A 172 1.52 -0.38 -21.98
CA PRO A 172 2.95 -0.64 -22.23
C PRO A 172 3.71 0.48 -22.94
N SER A 173 3.03 1.49 -23.50
CA SER A 173 3.59 2.31 -24.58
C SER A 173 3.29 3.82 -24.51
N ASP A 174 2.20 4.24 -23.88
CA ASP A 174 1.75 5.65 -24.00
C ASP A 174 2.50 6.64 -23.12
N SER A 175 3.38 6.16 -22.23
CA SER A 175 4.21 7.05 -21.41
C SER A 175 5.60 7.35 -21.98
N ILE A 176 6.09 6.59 -22.97
CA ILE A 176 7.45 6.78 -23.52
C ILE A 176 7.47 6.86 -25.06
N SER A 177 6.53 6.26 -25.81
CA SER A 177 6.67 6.12 -27.27
C SER A 177 5.75 7.01 -28.14
N ASN A 178 4.65 7.56 -27.60
CA ASN A 178 3.75 8.42 -28.40
C ASN A 178 4.26 9.86 -28.63
N SER A 179 5.48 10.22 -28.21
CA SER A 179 6.15 11.47 -28.63
C SER A 179 6.62 11.48 -30.09
N ARG A 180 6.40 10.42 -30.90
CA ARG A 180 6.96 10.35 -32.26
C ARG A 180 6.03 10.67 -33.44
N SER A 181 4.72 10.85 -33.27
CA SER A 181 3.82 10.93 -34.46
C SER A 181 3.13 12.26 -34.75
N ASN A 182 3.30 13.35 -33.99
CA ASN A 182 2.80 14.68 -34.40
C ASN A 182 3.83 15.78 -34.09
N LYS A 183 4.80 15.90 -35.00
CA LYS A 183 6.06 16.66 -34.86
C LYS A 183 5.94 18.18 -35.07
N ARG A 184 4.76 18.81 -34.92
CA ARG A 184 4.63 20.26 -35.20
C ARG A 184 4.08 21.16 -34.10
N ASP A 185 3.35 20.63 -33.11
CA ASP A 185 2.83 21.44 -31.97
C ASP A 185 3.33 20.97 -30.59
N ASN A 186 4.33 20.07 -30.55
CA ASN A 186 4.69 19.32 -29.34
C ASN A 186 5.76 19.97 -28.42
N ASN A 187 6.37 21.09 -28.82
CA ASN A 187 7.48 21.66 -28.04
C ASN A 187 7.02 22.21 -26.68
N ASN A 188 5.78 22.73 -26.58
CA ASN A 188 5.26 23.31 -25.32
C ASN A 188 4.82 22.23 -24.30
N LEU A 189 4.49 21.02 -24.76
CA LEU A 189 3.98 19.96 -23.88
C LEU A 189 5.11 19.20 -23.17
N GLU A 190 6.25 18.99 -23.85
CA GLU A 190 7.40 18.33 -23.24
C GLU A 190 8.06 19.20 -22.16
N GLU A 191 8.08 20.52 -22.35
CA GLU A 191 8.59 21.46 -21.35
C GLU A 191 7.77 21.42 -20.04
N GLY A 192 6.43 21.30 -20.14
CA GLY A 192 5.56 21.16 -18.97
C GLY A 192 5.78 19.86 -18.19
N LYS A 193 6.02 18.73 -18.87
CA LYS A 193 6.29 17.44 -18.21
C LYS A 193 7.63 17.45 -17.47
N PHE A 194 8.67 17.99 -18.10
CA PHE A 194 9.99 18.10 -17.49
C PHE A 194 9.93 18.97 -16.24
N ASN A 195 9.25 20.12 -16.31
CA ASN A 195 9.07 21.01 -15.16
C ASN A 195 8.30 20.33 -14.01
N ARG A 196 7.30 19.51 -14.33
CA ARG A 196 6.52 18.78 -13.33
C ARG A 196 7.32 17.72 -12.59
N TYR A 197 8.17 16.97 -13.28
CA TYR A 197 9.06 16.01 -12.64
C TYR A 197 10.13 16.72 -11.81
N ALA A 198 10.70 17.83 -12.30
CA ALA A 198 11.63 18.64 -11.51
C ALA A 198 10.98 19.18 -10.22
N LEU A 199 9.70 19.56 -10.26
CA LEU A 199 8.94 19.93 -9.06
C LEU A 199 8.76 18.74 -8.11
N PHE A 200 8.53 17.53 -8.62
CA PHE A 200 8.48 16.31 -7.82
C PHE A 200 9.82 16.07 -7.10
N GLU A 201 10.95 16.18 -7.79
CA GLU A 201 12.26 16.06 -7.17
C GLU A 201 12.49 17.12 -6.07
N LYS A 202 12.06 18.37 -6.30
CA LYS A 202 12.13 19.44 -5.29
C LYS A 202 11.30 19.09 -4.05
N VAL A 203 10.09 18.55 -4.22
CA VAL A 203 9.23 18.10 -3.11
C VAL A 203 9.88 16.98 -2.32
N LEU A 204 10.57 16.05 -2.99
CA LEU A 204 11.31 14.98 -2.33
C LEU A 204 12.60 15.46 -1.64
N ALA A 205 13.20 16.54 -2.10
CA ALA A 205 14.42 17.11 -1.53
C ALA A 205 14.14 18.04 -0.33
N ASP A 206 13.00 18.73 -0.31
CA ASP A 206 12.57 19.59 0.80
C ASP A 206 11.97 18.74 1.93
N SER A 207 12.56 18.78 3.12
CA SER A 207 12.13 17.94 4.25
C SER A 207 10.68 18.18 4.68
N GLU A 208 10.19 19.41 4.61
CA GLU A 208 8.86 19.76 5.08
C GLU A 208 7.80 19.34 4.05
N LEU A 209 8.04 19.64 2.77
CA LEU A 209 7.17 19.18 1.68
C LEU A 209 7.17 17.65 1.59
N PHE A 210 8.31 17.01 1.84
CA PHE A 210 8.39 15.56 1.87
C PHE A 210 7.51 14.97 2.97
N GLU A 211 7.50 15.51 4.20
CA GLU A 211 6.58 15.04 5.26
C GLU A 211 5.11 15.16 4.85
N HIS A 212 4.70 16.28 4.25
CA HIS A 212 3.35 16.44 3.72
C HIS A 212 3.05 15.42 2.62
N TYR A 213 4.05 15.14 1.78
CA TYR A 213 3.94 14.14 0.72
C TYR A 213 3.79 12.71 1.28
N LYS A 214 4.42 12.38 2.41
CA LYS A 214 4.22 11.09 3.10
C LYS A 214 2.79 10.93 3.56
N ILE A 215 2.20 11.98 4.17
CA ILE A 215 0.80 11.96 4.62
C ILE A 215 -0.13 11.77 3.42
N CYS A 216 0.11 12.48 2.32
CA CYS A 216 -0.67 12.33 1.09
C CYS A 216 -0.56 10.90 0.53
N THR A 217 0.65 10.35 0.46
CA THR A 217 0.90 9.00 -0.06
C THR A 217 0.27 7.93 0.85
N ALA A 218 0.30 8.12 2.17
CA ALA A 218 -0.39 7.26 3.11
C ALA A 218 -1.90 7.28 2.93
N ALA A 219 -2.47 8.46 2.69
CA ALA A 219 -3.89 8.61 2.34
C ALA A 219 -4.25 8.06 0.96
N CYS A 220 -3.28 7.62 0.16
CA CYS A 220 -3.48 6.95 -1.13
C CYS A 220 -3.23 5.43 -1.07
N PHE A 221 -2.99 4.86 0.12
CA PHE A 221 -2.62 3.45 0.29
C PHE A 221 -1.33 3.07 -0.45
N CYS A 222 -0.36 3.98 -0.51
CA CYS A 222 0.95 3.74 -1.14
C CYS A 222 2.11 3.90 -0.14
N THR A 223 1.87 3.60 1.15
CA THR A 223 2.86 3.83 2.23
C THR A 223 4.15 3.07 2.02
N GLU A 224 4.08 1.87 1.46
CA GLU A 224 5.18 0.98 1.16
C GLU A 224 6.21 1.65 0.24
N LEU A 225 5.76 2.46 -0.73
CA LEU A 225 6.64 3.19 -1.64
C LEU A 225 7.49 4.25 -0.93
N ILE A 226 6.90 4.97 0.03
CA ILE A 226 7.61 5.98 0.83
C ILE A 226 8.57 5.31 1.82
N ILE A 227 8.11 4.23 2.48
CA ILE A 227 8.95 3.47 3.42
C ILE A 227 10.14 2.87 2.67
N PHE A 228 9.96 2.37 1.45
CA PHE A 228 11.05 1.93 0.59
C PHE A 228 12.08 3.03 0.36
N LEU A 229 11.65 4.24 -0.04
CA LEU A 229 12.60 5.34 -0.28
C LEU A 229 13.36 5.72 0.99
N GLN A 230 12.69 5.71 2.13
CA GLN A 230 13.28 6.00 3.44
C GLN A 230 14.33 4.95 3.83
N GLU A 231 14.00 3.66 3.70
CA GLU A 231 14.94 2.56 3.96
C GLU A 231 16.09 2.54 2.95
N TYR A 232 15.84 2.94 1.70
CA TYR A 232 16.90 3.08 0.68
C TYR A 232 17.86 4.22 1.04
N GLN A 233 17.36 5.34 1.59
CA GLN A 233 18.22 6.39 2.13
C GLN A 233 19.08 5.91 3.29
N PHE A 234 18.50 5.09 4.17
CA PHE A 234 19.24 4.49 5.28
C PHE A 234 20.34 3.55 4.75
N LEU A 235 20.02 2.69 3.79
CA LEU A 235 20.98 1.81 3.13
C LEU A 235 22.12 2.60 2.48
N LYS A 236 21.79 3.70 1.81
CA LYS A 236 22.76 4.62 1.20
C LYS A 236 23.69 5.25 2.23
N MET A 237 23.17 5.63 3.39
CA MET A 237 23.96 6.17 4.49
C MET A 237 24.93 5.12 5.06
N LEU A 238 24.50 3.86 5.18
CA LEU A 238 25.37 2.76 5.57
C LEU A 238 26.50 2.53 4.56
N VAL A 239 26.18 2.54 3.26
CA VAL A 239 27.20 2.43 2.19
C VAL A 239 28.20 3.59 2.26
N ALA A 240 27.71 4.82 2.42
CA ALA A 240 28.58 5.99 2.56
C ALA A 240 29.52 5.85 3.77
N HIS A 241 29.02 5.35 4.89
CA HIS A 241 29.83 5.12 6.09
C HIS A 241 30.90 4.02 5.87
N CYS A 242 30.56 2.91 5.21
CA CYS A 242 31.49 1.81 4.96
C CYS A 242 32.54 2.15 3.89
N CYS A 243 32.17 2.90 2.85
CA CYS A 243 33.04 3.19 1.70
C CYS A 243 33.83 4.49 1.82
N THR A 244 33.42 5.42 2.70
CA THR A 244 34.23 6.60 3.00
C THR A 244 35.34 6.16 3.94
N PRO A 245 36.63 6.30 3.57
CA PRO A 245 37.73 6.01 4.47
C PRO A 245 37.72 7.02 5.62
N SER A 246 36.93 6.73 6.65
CA SER A 246 37.00 7.45 7.91
C SER A 246 38.42 7.25 8.42
N SER A 247 39.20 8.33 8.43
CA SER A 247 40.51 8.34 9.08
C SER A 247 40.32 7.71 10.46
N LYS A 248 41.04 6.62 10.75
CA LYS A 248 40.88 5.72 11.91
C LYS A 248 41.05 6.39 13.30
N GLY A 249 40.39 7.51 13.57
CA GLY A 249 40.66 8.37 14.72
C GLY A 249 39.50 9.23 15.20
N ILE A 250 38.24 8.91 14.85
CA ILE A 250 37.09 9.55 15.50
C ILE A 250 36.61 8.63 16.62
N VAL A 251 37.10 8.92 17.83
CA VAL A 251 36.50 8.44 19.08
C VAL A 251 35.06 8.97 19.12
N PRO A 252 34.04 8.13 19.36
CA PRO A 252 32.66 8.60 19.42
C PRO A 252 32.52 9.66 20.53
N PRO A 253 31.88 10.82 20.28
CA PRO A 253 31.57 11.75 21.35
C PRO A 253 30.71 11.04 22.40
N SER A 254 31.04 11.25 23.68
CA SER A 254 30.30 10.73 24.82
C SER A 254 28.84 11.15 24.70
N THR A 255 27.96 10.16 24.56
CA THR A 255 26.52 10.38 24.40
C THR A 255 25.96 11.13 25.61
N PRO A 256 25.26 12.26 25.44
CA PRO A 256 24.51 12.86 26.54
C PRO A 256 23.41 11.90 26.97
N LYS A 257 23.41 11.54 28.25
CA LYS A 257 22.38 10.68 28.85
C LYS A 257 21.06 11.46 28.89
N LEU A 258 20.11 11.08 28.05
CA LEU A 258 18.73 11.57 28.11
C LEU A 258 18.07 10.97 29.36
N HIS A 259 17.72 11.81 30.34
CA HIS A 259 17.01 11.37 31.54
C HIS A 259 15.53 11.70 31.36
N ILE A 260 14.71 10.70 31.05
CA ILE A 260 13.25 10.83 31.01
C ILE A 260 12.74 10.59 32.43
N THR A 261 12.16 11.60 33.06
CA THR A 261 11.44 11.41 34.32
C THR A 261 10.06 10.81 34.06
N GLU A 262 9.59 9.98 35.01
CA GLU A 262 8.36 9.16 34.95
C GLU A 262 7.06 9.95 34.65
N THR A 263 7.11 11.28 34.70
CA THR A 263 6.00 12.21 34.44
C THR A 263 5.90 12.71 33.00
N GLY A 264 6.77 12.27 32.08
CA GLY A 264 6.66 12.59 30.64
C GLY A 264 7.08 14.02 30.24
N HIS A 265 7.64 14.82 31.16
CA HIS A 265 8.24 16.10 30.82
C HIS A 265 9.71 15.94 30.40
N VAL A 266 10.01 16.35 29.16
CA VAL A 266 11.38 16.44 28.64
C VAL A 266 11.92 17.82 28.99
N SER A 267 12.98 17.89 29.80
CA SER A 267 13.72 19.13 30.04
C SER A 267 15.16 18.97 29.54
N PHE A 268 15.62 19.94 28.74
CA PHE A 268 17.00 20.01 28.28
C PHE A 268 17.79 20.90 29.24
N LEU A 269 19.01 20.49 29.60
CA LEU A 269 19.91 21.32 30.38
C LEU A 269 20.35 22.52 29.49
N GLU A 270 19.74 23.68 29.70
CA GLU A 270 20.22 24.95 29.15
C GLU A 270 21.59 25.26 29.76
N ASN A 271 22.65 25.11 28.95
CA ASN A 271 24.01 25.67 29.05
C ASN A 271 25.08 24.63 28.69
N ILE A 272 25.04 24.10 27.47
CA ILE A 272 26.21 23.46 26.85
C ILE A 272 26.67 24.37 25.69
N PRO A 273 27.96 24.73 25.62
CA PRO A 273 28.49 25.54 24.53
C PRO A 273 28.24 24.84 23.18
N ALA A 274 27.99 25.67 22.15
CA ALA A 274 27.55 25.28 20.82
C ALA A 274 28.12 23.93 20.34
N PRO A 275 27.28 23.00 19.85
CA PRO A 275 27.72 21.68 19.47
C PRO A 275 28.71 21.79 18.31
N LEU A 276 29.86 21.10 18.45
CA LEU A 276 30.72 20.74 17.34
C LEU A 276 29.80 20.19 16.24
N THR A 277 29.77 20.87 15.10
CA THR A 277 29.06 20.48 13.89
C THR A 277 29.22 18.98 13.70
N SER A 278 28.12 18.24 13.94
CA SER A 278 28.08 16.82 13.63
C SER A 278 28.47 16.68 12.17
N PRO A 279 29.32 15.70 11.81
CA PRO A 279 29.68 15.48 10.42
C PRO A 279 28.36 15.41 9.65
N SER A 280 28.15 16.36 8.75
CA SER A 280 26.93 16.50 7.98
C SER A 280 26.75 15.19 7.23
N LEU A 281 25.96 14.28 7.81
CA LEU A 281 25.53 13.04 7.19
C LEU A 281 25.06 13.44 5.79
N ILE A 282 25.72 12.88 4.79
CA ILE A 282 25.52 13.21 3.39
C ILE A 282 24.03 13.02 3.09
N THR A 283 23.29 14.12 3.09
CA THR A 283 21.84 14.17 2.84
C THR A 283 21.65 14.40 1.36
N THR A 284 22.17 13.49 0.54
CA THR A 284 21.80 13.51 -0.88
C THR A 284 20.32 13.13 -1.00
N PRO A 285 19.54 13.78 -1.88
CA PRO A 285 18.12 13.49 -2.07
C PRO A 285 17.85 12.00 -2.34
N CYS A 286 16.61 11.56 -2.08
CA CYS A 286 16.21 10.18 -2.40
C CYS A 286 16.10 9.88 -3.89
N THR A 287 16.12 10.93 -4.72
CA THR A 287 16.24 10.88 -6.17
C THR A 287 17.67 10.59 -6.64
N LYS A 288 18.67 10.62 -5.76
CA LYS A 288 20.06 10.24 -6.08
C LYS A 288 20.39 8.80 -5.71
N SER A 289 21.10 8.14 -6.60
CA SER A 289 21.53 6.75 -6.44
C SER A 289 22.62 6.61 -5.37
N ILE A 290 22.86 5.38 -4.92
CA ILE A 290 23.95 5.07 -3.99
C ILE A 290 25.29 5.39 -4.65
N VAL A 291 25.49 4.99 -5.91
CA VAL A 291 26.74 5.23 -6.66
C VAL A 291 26.97 6.72 -6.91
N GLU A 292 25.92 7.49 -7.19
CA GLU A 292 26.03 8.95 -7.31
C GLU A 292 26.42 9.63 -5.99
N THR A 293 25.94 9.10 -4.87
CA THR A 293 26.19 9.67 -3.54
C THR A 293 27.58 9.34 -3.02
N VAL A 294 28.06 8.14 -3.33
CA VAL A 294 29.36 7.64 -2.92
C VAL A 294 30.12 7.34 -4.20
N SER A 295 30.78 8.34 -4.77
CA SER A 295 31.49 8.16 -6.06
C SER A 295 32.53 7.03 -6.01
N ALA A 296 33.01 6.68 -4.82
CA ALA A 296 33.91 5.55 -4.61
C ALA A 296 33.23 4.16 -4.71
N ALA A 297 31.90 4.09 -4.59
CA ALA A 297 31.14 2.84 -4.66
C ALA A 297 31.20 2.15 -6.02
N SER A 298 31.57 2.86 -7.10
CA SER A 298 31.67 2.26 -8.43
C SER A 298 32.84 1.29 -8.60
N TRP A 299 33.87 1.35 -7.74
CA TRP A 299 35.09 0.53 -7.86
C TRP A 299 35.46 -0.24 -6.60
N ILE A 300 34.79 0.01 -5.47
CA ILE A 300 35.00 -0.71 -4.22
C ILE A 300 34.18 -2.02 -4.25
N PRO A 301 34.78 -3.18 -3.90
CA PRO A 301 34.02 -4.43 -3.76
C PRO A 301 32.95 -4.31 -2.66
N PHE A 302 31.85 -5.04 -2.81
CA PHE A 302 30.74 -5.02 -1.85
C PHE A 302 31.23 -5.33 -0.41
N PRO A 303 31.01 -4.44 0.58
CA PRO A 303 31.38 -4.68 1.97
C PRO A 303 30.52 -5.79 2.60
N HIS A 304 31.14 -6.83 3.15
CA HIS A 304 30.44 -7.97 3.74
C HIS A 304 29.52 -7.59 4.92
N GLU A 305 29.85 -6.50 5.62
CA GLU A 305 29.07 -5.97 6.74
C GLU A 305 27.66 -5.53 6.34
N LEU A 306 27.45 -5.16 5.07
CA LEU A 306 26.17 -4.69 4.55
C LEU A 306 25.25 -5.82 4.11
N ARG A 307 25.71 -7.07 4.06
CA ARG A 307 24.94 -8.21 3.54
C ARG A 307 23.59 -8.35 4.25
N VAL A 308 23.60 -8.31 5.59
CA VAL A 308 22.39 -8.45 6.42
C VAL A 308 21.39 -7.32 6.15
N ASP A 309 21.86 -6.10 5.94
CA ASP A 309 21.00 -4.95 5.65
C ASP A 309 20.38 -5.07 4.25
N TYR A 310 21.13 -5.54 3.26
CA TYR A 310 20.62 -5.82 1.92
C TYR A 310 19.59 -6.96 1.91
N ASP A 311 19.85 -8.04 2.66
CA ASP A 311 18.90 -9.16 2.81
C ASP A 311 17.60 -8.70 3.47
N THR A 312 17.72 -7.93 4.56
CA THR A 312 16.55 -7.36 5.26
C THR A 312 15.75 -6.45 4.32
N PHE A 313 16.44 -5.65 3.50
CA PHE A 313 15.79 -4.78 2.50
C PHE A 313 15.02 -5.61 1.45
N PHE A 314 15.60 -6.71 0.98
CA PHE A 314 14.94 -7.65 0.06
C PHE A 314 13.71 -8.30 0.69
N GLU A 315 13.85 -8.92 1.85
CA GLU A 315 12.76 -9.56 2.58
C GLU A 315 11.61 -8.57 2.89
N THR A 316 11.93 -7.29 3.06
CA THR A 316 10.92 -6.26 3.36
C THR A 316 10.12 -5.85 2.13
N PHE A 317 10.75 -5.67 0.96
CA PHE A 317 10.09 -5.02 -0.19
C PHE A 317 9.94 -5.88 -1.43
N PHE A 318 10.68 -6.97 -1.54
CA PHE A 318 10.70 -7.84 -2.72
C PHE A 318 10.10 -9.22 -2.45
N ASP A 319 10.16 -9.72 -1.22
CA ASP A 319 9.50 -10.96 -0.88
C ASP A 319 7.97 -10.80 -1.01
N THR A 320 7.34 -11.63 -1.84
CA THR A 320 5.90 -11.60 -2.10
C THR A 320 5.06 -11.91 -0.87
N ASP A 321 5.64 -12.58 0.12
CA ASP A 321 5.00 -12.87 1.40
C ASP A 321 5.15 -11.72 2.41
N SER A 322 5.85 -10.64 2.04
CA SER A 322 6.09 -9.49 2.90
C SER A 322 4.93 -8.50 2.90
N ASP A 323 4.68 -7.87 4.05
CA ASP A 323 3.60 -6.89 4.21
C ASP A 323 3.86 -5.57 3.44
N LEU A 324 5.13 -5.28 3.16
CA LEU A 324 5.55 -4.12 2.38
C LEU A 324 6.05 -4.52 0.99
N ALA A 325 5.67 -5.71 0.52
CA ALA A 325 6.00 -6.16 -0.82
C ALA A 325 5.49 -5.15 -1.85
N ILE A 326 6.41 -4.61 -2.65
CA ILE A 326 6.07 -3.71 -3.74
C ILE A 326 5.89 -4.57 -5.00
N ASN A 327 4.84 -4.28 -5.76
CA ASN A 327 4.56 -4.98 -7.00
C ASN A 327 5.51 -4.54 -8.13
N PHE A 328 6.73 -5.06 -8.09
CA PHE A 328 7.75 -4.82 -9.12
C PHE A 328 7.50 -5.66 -10.39
N PRO A 329 7.99 -5.21 -11.55
CA PRO A 329 8.06 -6.05 -12.75
C PRO A 329 8.78 -7.38 -12.48
N GLY A 330 8.23 -8.49 -12.99
CA GLY A 330 8.74 -9.83 -12.70
C GLY A 330 10.19 -10.07 -13.12
N ASN A 331 10.66 -9.40 -14.19
CA ASN A 331 12.07 -9.44 -14.60
C ASN A 331 13.00 -8.79 -13.57
N LEU A 332 12.63 -7.63 -13.02
CA LEU A 332 13.37 -6.95 -11.97
C LEU A 332 13.42 -7.80 -10.69
N LEU A 333 12.26 -8.32 -10.26
CA LEU A 333 12.18 -9.18 -9.08
C LEU A 333 13.06 -10.44 -9.22
N ASN A 334 12.98 -11.11 -10.37
CA ASN A 334 13.80 -12.29 -10.64
C ASN A 334 15.30 -11.95 -10.70
N SER A 335 15.68 -10.79 -11.26
CA SER A 335 17.08 -10.35 -11.30
C SER A 335 17.64 -10.18 -9.89
N VAL A 336 16.95 -9.43 -9.03
CA VAL A 336 17.37 -9.20 -7.64
C VAL A 336 17.40 -10.51 -6.84
N LYS A 337 16.36 -11.34 -6.97
CA LYS A 337 16.28 -12.65 -6.31
C LYS A 337 17.45 -13.56 -6.73
N ASN A 338 17.82 -13.55 -8.00
CA ASN A 338 18.96 -14.32 -8.50
C ASN A 338 20.30 -13.79 -7.95
N MET A 339 20.45 -12.48 -7.77
CA MET A 339 21.66 -11.90 -7.15
C MET A 339 21.82 -12.39 -5.71
N ILE A 340 20.75 -12.37 -4.91
CA ILE A 340 20.77 -12.83 -3.51
C ILE A 340 21.00 -14.34 -3.42
N THR A 341 20.25 -15.13 -4.19
CA THR A 341 20.37 -16.60 -4.19
C THR A 341 21.77 -17.08 -4.57
N ASN A 342 22.47 -16.35 -5.46
CA ASN A 342 23.83 -16.67 -5.88
C ASN A 342 24.91 -15.97 -5.04
N GLU A 343 24.55 -15.28 -3.96
CA GLU A 343 25.43 -14.43 -3.14
C GLU A 343 26.23 -13.37 -3.94
N LYS A 344 25.69 -12.90 -5.06
CA LYS A 344 26.29 -11.88 -5.95
C LYS A 344 25.74 -10.50 -5.61
N TYR A 345 26.13 -9.96 -4.46
CA TYR A 345 25.71 -8.62 -4.02
C TYR A 345 26.44 -7.52 -4.80
N ASP A 346 25.69 -6.49 -5.17
CA ASP A 346 26.19 -5.26 -5.78
C ASP A 346 25.55 -4.06 -5.05
N LEU A 347 26.31 -2.97 -4.89
CA LEU A 347 25.84 -1.73 -4.27
C LEU A 347 24.72 -1.06 -5.07
N ASN A 348 24.61 -1.37 -6.37
CA ASN A 348 23.59 -0.84 -7.27
C ASN A 348 22.36 -1.75 -7.44
N MET A 349 22.29 -2.92 -6.78
CA MET A 349 21.31 -3.96 -7.15
C MET A 349 19.84 -3.54 -6.96
N TYR A 350 19.58 -2.48 -6.18
CA TYR A 350 18.25 -1.90 -5.95
C TYR A 350 18.00 -0.59 -6.71
N GLU A 351 18.93 -0.12 -7.56
CA GLU A 351 18.77 1.15 -8.29
C GLU A 351 17.58 1.13 -9.24
N GLN A 352 17.42 0.05 -10.01
CA GLN A 352 16.26 -0.07 -10.91
C GLN A 352 14.94 -0.08 -10.13
N ALA A 353 14.89 -0.77 -8.99
CA ALA A 353 13.70 -0.78 -8.14
C ALA A 353 13.38 0.60 -7.56
N ARG A 354 14.39 1.37 -7.18
CA ARG A 354 14.23 2.76 -6.75
C ARG A 354 13.62 3.64 -7.84
N GLU A 355 14.06 3.52 -9.09
CA GLU A 355 13.47 4.25 -10.22
C GLU A 355 12.00 3.89 -10.45
N GLU A 356 11.67 2.60 -10.35
CA GLU A 356 10.28 2.14 -10.43
C GLU A 356 9.43 2.73 -9.30
N VAL A 357 9.93 2.75 -8.06
CA VAL A 357 9.23 3.36 -6.92
C VAL A 357 9.02 4.86 -7.12
N LEU A 358 10.05 5.59 -7.57
CA LEU A 358 9.92 7.02 -7.88
C LEU A 358 8.90 7.26 -8.98
N THR A 359 8.89 6.42 -10.01
CA THR A 359 7.92 6.48 -11.12
C THR A 359 6.51 6.22 -10.63
N LEU A 360 6.31 5.21 -9.77
CA LEU A 360 5.01 4.89 -9.17
C LEU A 360 4.49 6.04 -8.30
N LEU A 361 5.35 6.61 -7.45
CA LEU A 361 5.00 7.79 -6.64
C LEU A 361 4.62 8.98 -7.52
N TYR A 362 5.44 9.29 -8.52
CA TYR A 362 5.17 10.39 -9.44
C TYR A 362 3.84 10.22 -10.17
N ARG A 363 3.56 9.03 -10.71
CA ARG A 363 2.34 8.78 -11.49
C ARG A 363 1.08 8.70 -10.64
N ASN A 364 1.16 8.05 -9.49
CA ASN A 364 -0.03 7.66 -8.74
C ASN A 364 -0.42 8.67 -7.66
N THR A 365 0.56 9.34 -7.03
CA THR A 365 0.29 10.17 -5.84
C THR A 365 0.67 11.63 -6.01
N PHE A 366 1.64 11.97 -6.87
CA PHE A 366 2.12 13.35 -7.00
C PHE A 366 1.06 14.32 -7.55
N ASP A 367 0.33 13.95 -8.59
CA ASP A 367 -0.75 14.76 -9.16
C ASP A 367 -1.79 15.18 -8.12
N ARG A 368 -2.04 14.28 -7.17
CA ARG A 368 -2.99 14.49 -6.09
C ARG A 368 -2.41 15.32 -4.97
N PHE A 369 -1.13 15.11 -4.62
CA PHE A 369 -0.42 15.98 -3.71
C PHE A 369 -0.46 17.44 -4.18
N LEU A 370 -0.18 17.68 -5.47
CA LEU A 370 -0.24 19.03 -6.04
C LEU A 370 -1.61 19.67 -5.88
N LYS A 371 -2.71 18.92 -6.02
CA LYS A 371 -4.08 19.44 -5.81
C LYS A 371 -4.38 19.77 -4.35
N ILE A 372 -3.80 19.03 -3.40
CA ILE A 372 -4.01 19.24 -1.96
C ILE A 372 -3.15 20.40 -1.46
N CYS A 373 -1.90 20.48 -1.90
CA CYS A 373 -0.90 21.44 -1.44
C CYS A 373 -0.72 22.65 -2.38
N GLU A 374 -1.55 22.80 -3.42
CA GLU A 374 -1.48 23.91 -4.39
C GLU A 374 -1.33 25.30 -3.72
N PRO A 375 -2.11 25.64 -2.67
CA PRO A 375 -2.00 26.94 -2.02
C PRO A 375 -0.63 27.16 -1.34
N GLU A 376 -0.07 26.10 -0.76
CA GLU A 376 1.20 26.15 -0.05
C GLU A 376 2.38 26.24 -1.02
N LEU A 377 2.33 25.49 -2.12
CA LEU A 377 3.34 25.55 -3.19
C LEU A 377 3.40 26.94 -3.81
N LYS A 378 2.24 27.55 -4.10
CA LYS A 378 2.16 28.94 -4.58
C LYS A 378 2.79 29.93 -3.60
N LYS A 379 2.58 29.74 -2.29
CA LYS A 379 3.18 30.58 -1.25
C LYS A 379 4.72 30.46 -1.22
N ARG A 380 5.27 29.29 -1.55
CA ARG A 380 6.72 29.05 -1.63
C ARG A 380 7.33 29.47 -2.99
N GLY A 381 6.51 29.90 -3.95
CA GLY A 381 6.97 30.25 -5.31
C GLY A 381 7.38 29.03 -6.13
N LEU A 382 6.79 27.87 -5.86
CA LEU A 382 7.03 26.59 -6.54
C LEU A 382 5.98 26.26 -7.60
#